data_AF-A0A1A9AQT0-F1
#
_entry.id   AF-A0A1A9AQT0-F1
#
_cell.length_a   1.000
_cell.length_b   1.000
_cell.length_c   1.000
_cell.angle_alpha   90.00
_cell.angle_beta   90.00
_cell.angle_gamma   90.00
#
_symmetry.space_group_name_H-M   'P 1'
#
loop_
_entity.id
_entity.type
_entity.pdbx_description
1 polymer ?
#
loop_
_entity_poly.entity_id
_entity_poly.type
_entity_poly.pdbx_seq_one_letter_code
_entity_poly.pdbx_strand_id
1 'polypeptide(L)'
;MENRVNILKNKLESFNFDLMLNNPVTLCPKCTLCDSVNVNEKKKNEPWFKIFCYQFVRNLETAESINMSKSKDIRESRCRSLKYWIYDKIVNSYQKIEINSNDNIIDELLKVWTNFNGSDVNNALSSKCKVPEITEFTNIEKMKREKKMSDYCENYNELKSLLTKTFYGNCHIYYDYFKDRFLEFSKIAEEQYAECLKINNCYNFCKNYDPAHLINKSVCEVVEISKDMKEYIKKEECDTLTAEAVSKKTCETKEVRISEFTFSDNRAIILILFSLWGILLSFLYLYKMTPVQSWISNKLRKKIIIRDDFHEESDNESLDGDYENIERNMQNVGYNISYNSDWNSTQ
;
A
#
# COMPACT_ATOMS: atom_id res chain seq x y z
N MET A 1 -15.86 18.72 5.71
CA MET A 1 -15.54 17.98 4.45
C MET A 1 -15.26 16.50 4.73
N GLU A 2 -14.41 16.17 5.71
CA GLU A 2 -14.06 14.79 6.08
C GLU A 2 -15.27 13.90 6.43
N ASN A 3 -16.25 14.43 7.18
CA ASN A 3 -17.47 13.70 7.51
C ASN A 3 -18.28 13.29 6.24
N ARG A 4 -18.42 14.21 5.26
CA ARG A 4 -19.13 13.94 3.99
C ARG A 4 -18.45 12.80 3.21
N VAL A 5 -17.11 12.84 3.12
CA VAL A 5 -16.34 11.80 2.43
C VAL A 5 -16.53 10.44 3.10
N ASN A 6 -16.45 10.37 4.43
CA ASN A 6 -16.64 9.11 5.18
C ASN A 6 -18.06 8.54 4.97
N ILE A 7 -19.08 9.39 4.97
CA ILE A 7 -20.48 8.98 4.76
C ILE A 7 -20.71 8.43 3.34
N LEU A 8 -20.15 9.08 2.32
CA LEU A 8 -20.26 8.64 0.93
C LEU A 8 -19.48 7.35 0.68
N LYS A 9 -18.22 7.29 1.15
CA LYS A 9 -17.33 6.12 1.08
C LYS A 9 -17.99 4.84 1.63
N ASN A 10 -18.75 4.95 2.72
CA ASN A 10 -19.33 3.79 3.37
C ASN A 10 -20.51 3.16 2.61
N LYS A 11 -21.06 3.84 1.61
CA LYS A 11 -22.23 3.36 0.86
C LYS A 11 -22.00 3.27 -0.64
N LEU A 12 -21.23 4.20 -1.20
CA LEU A 12 -21.01 4.30 -2.63
C LEU A 12 -19.73 3.57 -3.01
N GLU A 13 -19.86 2.37 -3.56
CA GLU A 13 -18.71 1.51 -3.87
C GLU A 13 -17.77 2.14 -4.91
N SER A 14 -18.29 2.75 -5.99
CA SER A 14 -17.44 3.41 -7.00
C SER A 14 -16.67 4.59 -6.40
N PHE A 15 -17.31 5.36 -5.50
CA PHE A 15 -16.66 6.45 -4.77
C PHE A 15 -15.54 5.93 -3.86
N ASN A 16 -15.79 4.85 -3.11
CA ASN A 16 -14.77 4.22 -2.27
C ASN A 16 -13.61 3.65 -3.10
N PHE A 17 -13.91 3.03 -4.25
CA PHE A 17 -12.90 2.52 -5.17
C PHE A 17 -11.95 3.64 -5.65
N ASP A 18 -12.49 4.78 -6.06
CA ASP A 18 -11.69 5.94 -6.47
C ASP A 18 -10.76 6.45 -5.36
N LEU A 19 -11.23 6.46 -4.11
CA LEU A 19 -10.40 6.81 -2.96
C LEU A 19 -9.27 5.81 -2.77
N MET A 20 -9.57 4.50 -2.88
CA MET A 20 -8.58 3.44 -2.74
C MET A 20 -7.45 3.59 -3.76
N LEU A 21 -7.72 4.04 -4.99
CA LEU A 21 -6.68 4.23 -6.01
C LEU A 21 -5.57 5.20 -5.57
N ASN A 22 -5.85 6.10 -4.62
CA ASN A 22 -4.88 7.09 -4.12
C ASN A 22 -4.23 6.71 -2.79
N ASN A 23 -4.58 5.56 -2.19
CA ASN A 23 -3.95 5.10 -0.96
C ASN A 23 -2.42 4.91 -1.13
N PRO A 24 -1.65 5.08 -0.04
CA PRO A 24 -0.22 4.78 -0.06
C PRO A 24 0.01 3.28 -0.28
N VAL A 25 1.16 2.94 -0.86
CA VAL A 25 1.58 1.54 -1.02
C VAL A 25 2.15 1.07 0.32
N THR A 26 1.42 0.19 1.01
CA THR A 26 1.87 -0.43 2.28
C THR A 26 2.28 -1.88 2.06
N LEU A 27 1.47 -2.63 1.31
CA LEU A 27 1.70 -4.01 0.91
C LEU A 27 1.45 -4.13 -0.60
N CYS A 28 2.40 -4.73 -1.33
CA CYS A 28 2.26 -4.96 -2.76
C CYS A 28 3.10 -6.17 -3.19
N PRO A 29 2.54 -7.39 -3.08
CA PRO A 29 3.25 -8.63 -3.39
C PRO A 29 3.77 -8.67 -4.84
N LYS A 30 3.02 -8.09 -5.78
CA LYS A 30 3.37 -8.08 -7.20
C LYS A 30 4.18 -6.86 -7.63
N CYS A 31 4.58 -5.95 -6.74
CA CYS A 31 5.30 -4.72 -7.14
C CYS A 31 6.67 -4.98 -7.80
N THR A 32 7.25 -6.16 -7.60
CA THR A 32 8.47 -6.60 -8.31
C THR A 32 8.28 -6.64 -9.84
N LEU A 33 7.03 -6.68 -10.33
CA LEU A 33 6.71 -6.54 -11.76
C LEU A 33 7.19 -5.20 -12.33
N CYS A 34 7.24 -4.13 -11.53
CA CYS A 34 7.80 -2.86 -11.95
C CYS A 34 9.32 -2.91 -12.12
N ASP A 35 9.98 -3.81 -11.40
CA ASP A 35 11.42 -4.03 -11.46
C ASP A 35 11.81 -5.04 -12.56
N SER A 36 10.86 -5.73 -13.20
CA SER A 36 11.13 -6.73 -14.25
C SER A 36 10.91 -6.22 -15.68
N VAL A 37 10.33 -5.03 -15.87
CA VAL A 37 10.11 -4.50 -17.22
C VAL A 37 11.43 -3.96 -17.79
N ASN A 38 11.70 -4.30 -19.06
CA ASN A 38 12.80 -3.78 -19.87
C ASN A 38 12.50 -2.33 -20.30
N VAL A 39 12.31 -1.47 -19.32
CA VAL A 39 12.27 -0.02 -19.51
C VAL A 39 13.68 0.44 -19.88
N ASN A 40 13.80 1.55 -20.61
CA ASN A 40 15.04 2.33 -20.66
C ASN A 40 15.62 2.45 -19.24
N GLU A 41 16.78 1.83 -18.98
CA GLU A 41 17.32 1.62 -17.62
C GLU A 41 17.39 2.91 -16.79
N LYS A 42 17.53 4.05 -17.47
CA LYS A 42 17.54 5.38 -16.85
C LYS A 42 16.20 5.75 -16.20
N LYS A 43 15.06 5.47 -16.84
CA LYS A 43 13.73 5.87 -16.34
C LYS A 43 13.16 4.93 -15.29
N LYS A 44 13.48 3.64 -15.37
CA LYS A 44 13.06 2.63 -14.38
C LYS A 44 13.55 2.95 -12.97
N ASN A 45 14.76 3.51 -12.90
CA ASN A 45 15.43 3.83 -11.66
C ASN A 45 15.08 5.23 -11.14
N GLU A 46 14.25 5.99 -11.87
CA GLU A 46 13.72 7.26 -11.37
C GLU A 46 12.80 7.01 -10.16
N PRO A 47 13.07 7.61 -9.00
CA PRO A 47 12.28 7.39 -7.79
C PRO A 47 10.78 7.63 -7.99
N TRP A 48 10.42 8.67 -8.75
CA TRP A 48 9.02 9.01 -9.02
C TRP A 48 8.31 7.93 -9.84
N PHE A 49 8.98 7.36 -10.86
CA PHE A 49 8.40 6.32 -11.71
C PHE A 49 8.23 5.03 -10.91
N LYS A 50 9.21 4.68 -10.07
CA LYS A 50 9.13 3.51 -9.20
C LYS A 50 7.95 3.61 -8.22
N ILE A 51 7.80 4.77 -7.56
CA ILE A 51 6.65 5.03 -6.66
C ILE A 51 5.33 4.92 -7.42
N PHE A 52 5.24 5.53 -8.60
CA PHE A 52 4.03 5.52 -9.40
C PHE A 52 3.68 4.11 -9.90
N CYS A 53 4.66 3.37 -10.42
CA CYS A 53 4.47 2.01 -10.90
C CYS A 53 4.03 1.08 -9.75
N TYR A 54 4.64 1.22 -8.56
CA TYR A 54 4.26 0.43 -7.39
C TYR A 54 2.81 0.73 -6.98
N GLN A 55 2.42 2.01 -7.00
CA GLN A 55 1.03 2.39 -6.73
C GLN A 55 0.08 1.83 -7.79
N PHE A 56 0.49 1.83 -9.06
CA PHE A 56 -0.28 1.24 -10.15
C PHE A 56 -0.47 -0.28 -9.98
N VAL A 57 0.59 -1.03 -9.68
CA VAL A 57 0.47 -2.49 -9.44
C VAL A 57 -0.42 -2.79 -8.25
N ARG A 58 -0.26 -2.03 -7.15
CA ARG A 58 -1.15 -2.14 -5.98
C ARG A 58 -2.61 -1.86 -6.35
N ASN A 59 -2.86 -0.89 -7.24
CA ASN A 59 -4.20 -0.59 -7.76
C ASN A 59 -4.75 -1.71 -8.64
N LEU A 60 -3.92 -2.40 -9.42
CA LEU A 60 -4.31 -3.61 -10.15
C LEU A 60 -4.74 -4.74 -9.20
N GLU A 61 -3.98 -4.98 -8.13
CA GLU A 61 -4.34 -5.96 -7.08
C GLU A 61 -5.66 -5.59 -6.40
N THR A 62 -5.83 -4.30 -6.09
CA THR A 62 -7.06 -3.77 -5.48
C THR A 62 -8.25 -3.98 -6.41
N ALA A 63 -8.11 -3.65 -7.70
CA ALA A 63 -9.16 -3.86 -8.69
C ALA A 63 -9.50 -5.34 -8.84
N GLU A 64 -8.49 -6.22 -9.01
CA GLU A 64 -8.66 -7.67 -9.10
C GLU A 64 -9.46 -8.22 -7.91
N SER A 65 -9.08 -7.84 -6.69
CA SER A 65 -9.71 -8.32 -5.45
C SER A 65 -11.16 -7.88 -5.32
N ILE A 66 -11.45 -6.58 -5.48
CA ILE A 66 -12.81 -6.04 -5.29
C ILE A 66 -13.74 -6.48 -6.45
N ASN A 67 -13.19 -6.83 -7.60
CA ASN A 67 -13.94 -7.29 -8.75
C ASN A 67 -14.33 -8.78 -8.70
N MET A 68 -13.75 -9.60 -7.81
CA MET A 68 -13.99 -11.05 -7.76
C MET A 68 -15.48 -11.40 -7.62
N SER A 69 -16.25 -10.60 -6.89
CA SER A 69 -17.67 -10.85 -6.59
C SER A 69 -18.63 -9.97 -7.39
N LYS A 70 -18.17 -9.29 -8.45
CA LYS A 70 -18.94 -8.23 -9.12
C LYS A 70 -19.36 -8.61 -10.54
N SER A 71 -20.50 -8.06 -10.95
CA SER A 71 -21.00 -8.24 -12.32
C SER A 71 -20.00 -7.68 -13.34
N LYS A 72 -20.09 -8.14 -14.59
CA LYS A 72 -19.22 -7.68 -15.68
C LYS A 72 -19.22 -6.15 -15.81
N ASP A 73 -20.40 -5.54 -15.72
CA ASP A 73 -20.52 -4.09 -15.92
C ASP A 73 -19.86 -3.28 -14.81
N ILE A 74 -19.99 -3.72 -13.54
CA ILE A 74 -19.30 -3.08 -12.41
C ILE A 74 -17.79 -3.23 -12.57
N ARG A 75 -17.31 -4.41 -12.99
CA ARG A 75 -15.89 -4.65 -13.26
C ARG A 75 -15.39 -3.68 -14.34
N GLU A 76 -16.11 -3.56 -15.46
CA GLU A 76 -15.76 -2.65 -16.55
C GLU A 76 -15.78 -1.17 -16.14
N SER A 77 -16.76 -0.75 -15.34
CA SER A 77 -16.83 0.59 -14.73
C SER A 77 -15.54 0.90 -13.94
N ARG A 78 -15.14 0.00 -13.04
CA ARG A 78 -13.94 0.17 -12.21
C ARG A 78 -12.65 0.14 -13.03
N CYS A 79 -12.58 -0.73 -14.03
CA CYS A 79 -11.43 -0.76 -14.93
C CYS A 79 -11.31 0.55 -15.72
N ARG A 80 -12.43 1.18 -16.10
CA ARG A 80 -12.42 2.51 -16.71
C ARG A 80 -11.92 3.58 -15.73
N SER A 81 -12.35 3.55 -14.47
CA SER A 81 -11.82 4.44 -13.42
C SER A 81 -10.32 4.26 -13.22
N LEU A 82 -9.82 3.02 -13.23
CA LEU A 82 -8.38 2.73 -13.17
C LEU A 82 -7.62 3.27 -14.39
N LYS A 83 -8.12 3.03 -15.61
CA LYS A 83 -7.53 3.57 -16.84
C LYS A 83 -7.43 5.09 -16.81
N TYR A 84 -8.52 5.76 -16.43
CA TYR A 84 -8.54 7.21 -16.25
C TYR A 84 -7.52 7.66 -15.20
N TRP A 85 -7.49 7.01 -14.03
CA TRP A 85 -6.56 7.36 -12.95
C TRP A 85 -5.09 7.31 -13.39
N ILE A 86 -4.69 6.28 -14.13
CA ILE A 86 -3.31 6.16 -14.65
C ILE A 86 -3.01 7.33 -15.57
N TYR A 87 -3.88 7.60 -16.54
CA TYR A 87 -3.63 8.65 -17.53
C TYR A 87 -3.64 10.05 -16.90
N ASP A 88 -4.58 10.30 -15.99
CA ASP A 88 -4.70 11.55 -15.24
C ASP A 88 -3.46 11.81 -14.38
N LYS A 89 -2.93 10.79 -13.69
CA LYS A 89 -1.67 10.91 -12.95
C LYS A 89 -0.52 11.28 -13.86
N ILE A 90 -0.40 10.64 -15.03
CA ILE A 90 0.69 10.92 -15.98
C ILE A 90 0.59 12.34 -16.51
N VAL A 91 -0.58 12.74 -17.00
CA VAL A 91 -0.81 14.07 -17.59
C VAL A 91 -0.68 15.19 -16.55
N ASN A 92 -1.28 15.04 -15.37
CA ASN A 92 -1.37 16.13 -14.41
C ASN A 92 -0.20 16.17 -13.40
N SER A 93 0.38 15.02 -13.05
CA SER A 93 1.43 14.95 -12.02
C SER A 93 2.82 14.89 -12.64
N TYR A 94 2.97 14.29 -13.82
CA TYR A 94 4.29 13.95 -14.35
C TYR A 94 4.64 14.66 -15.66
N GLN A 95 3.69 15.07 -16.53
CA GLN A 95 4.01 15.88 -17.72
C GLN A 95 4.45 17.32 -17.40
N LYS A 96 4.34 17.78 -16.15
CA LYS A 96 5.00 19.02 -15.67
C LYS A 96 6.48 18.85 -15.36
N ILE A 97 6.93 17.61 -15.17
CA ILE A 97 8.34 17.24 -15.17
C ILE A 97 8.66 17.03 -16.65
N GLU A 98 9.75 17.59 -17.19
CA GLU A 98 10.13 17.50 -18.60
C GLU A 98 10.34 16.04 -19.06
N ILE A 99 9.25 15.30 -19.23
CA ILE A 99 9.24 13.99 -19.84
C ILE A 99 9.42 14.29 -21.33
N ASN A 100 10.64 14.12 -21.81
CA ASN A 100 10.92 14.09 -23.24
C ASN A 100 9.86 13.24 -23.95
N SER A 101 9.25 13.81 -24.98
CA SER A 101 8.12 13.29 -25.76
C SER A 101 8.32 11.89 -26.37
N ASN A 102 9.54 11.35 -26.30
CA ASN A 102 9.94 10.11 -26.95
C ASN A 102 9.83 8.86 -26.07
N ASP A 103 9.66 9.01 -24.75
CA ASP A 103 9.50 7.87 -23.86
C ASP A 103 8.03 7.70 -23.48
N ASN A 104 7.39 6.71 -24.08
CA ASN A 104 5.98 6.45 -23.87
C ASN A 104 5.76 5.72 -22.54
N ILE A 105 5.70 6.45 -21.42
CA ILE A 105 5.44 5.92 -20.07
C ILE A 105 4.21 5.01 -20.05
N ILE A 106 3.20 5.31 -20.86
CA ILE A 106 2.01 4.47 -21.00
C ILE A 106 2.40 3.09 -21.51
N ASP A 107 3.21 2.99 -22.56
CA ASP A 107 3.69 1.71 -23.11
C ASP A 107 4.34 0.84 -22.03
N GLU A 108 5.18 1.45 -21.18
CA GLU A 108 5.84 0.73 -20.08
C GLU A 108 4.85 0.22 -19.03
N LEU A 109 3.87 1.04 -18.64
CA LEU A 109 2.83 0.61 -17.71
C LEU A 109 1.92 -0.47 -18.32
N LEU A 110 1.69 -0.44 -19.64
CA LEU A 110 0.96 -1.50 -20.34
C LEU A 110 1.72 -2.83 -20.34
N LYS A 111 3.06 -2.82 -20.42
CA LYS A 111 3.88 -4.02 -20.22
C LYS A 111 3.73 -4.57 -18.80
N VAL A 112 3.78 -3.71 -17.78
CA VAL A 112 3.51 -4.09 -16.38
C VAL A 112 2.12 -4.71 -16.23
N TRP A 113 1.10 -4.08 -16.82
CA TRP A 113 -0.29 -4.57 -16.79
C TRP A 113 -0.42 -5.94 -17.46
N THR A 114 0.24 -6.12 -18.60
CA THR A 114 0.27 -7.39 -19.33
C THR A 114 0.89 -8.49 -18.48
N ASN A 115 2.05 -8.22 -17.86
CA ASN A 115 2.71 -9.18 -16.97
C ASN A 115 1.88 -9.49 -15.72
N PHE A 116 1.17 -8.50 -15.17
CA PHE A 116 0.25 -8.69 -14.06
C PHE A 116 -0.91 -9.62 -14.43
N ASN A 117 -1.47 -9.46 -15.63
CA ASN A 117 -2.55 -10.31 -16.12
C ASN A 117 -2.08 -11.73 -16.44
N GLY A 118 -0.83 -11.90 -16.90
CA GLY A 118 -0.28 -13.21 -17.25
C GLY A 118 -1.09 -13.89 -18.35
N SER A 119 -1.47 -15.15 -18.17
CA SER A 119 -2.31 -15.89 -19.13
C SER A 119 -3.79 -15.46 -19.14
N ASP A 120 -4.24 -14.63 -18.19
CA ASP A 120 -5.66 -14.29 -18.04
C ASP A 120 -6.16 -13.19 -18.99
N VAL A 121 -5.33 -12.74 -19.94
CA VAL A 121 -5.64 -11.61 -20.84
C VAL A 121 -6.96 -11.80 -21.61
N ASN A 122 -7.37 -13.05 -21.86
CA ASN A 122 -8.56 -13.40 -22.64
C ASN A 122 -9.69 -14.08 -21.85
N ASN A 123 -9.58 -14.17 -20.52
CA ASN A 123 -10.58 -14.87 -19.72
C ASN A 123 -11.77 -13.94 -19.39
N ALA A 124 -12.94 -14.20 -19.99
CA ALA A 124 -14.17 -13.42 -19.76
C ALA A 124 -14.68 -13.47 -18.30
N LEU A 125 -14.28 -14.49 -17.53
CA LEU A 125 -14.61 -14.65 -16.11
C LEU A 125 -13.56 -13.99 -15.20
N SER A 126 -12.48 -13.43 -15.76
CA SER A 126 -11.43 -12.78 -14.98
C SER A 126 -11.97 -11.59 -14.20
N SER A 127 -11.59 -11.47 -12.93
CA SER A 127 -11.81 -10.25 -12.13
C SER A 127 -10.82 -9.15 -12.49
N LYS A 128 -9.76 -9.48 -13.25
CA LYS A 128 -8.74 -8.53 -13.70
C LYS A 128 -9.27 -7.62 -14.79
N CYS A 129 -8.73 -6.42 -14.84
CA CYS A 129 -9.00 -5.48 -15.92
C CYS A 129 -8.27 -5.88 -17.19
N LYS A 130 -8.97 -5.88 -18.32
CA LYS A 130 -8.36 -6.07 -19.65
C LYS A 130 -7.27 -5.01 -19.86
N VAL A 131 -6.14 -5.43 -20.40
CA VAL A 131 -5.06 -4.52 -20.80
C VAL A 131 -5.59 -3.61 -21.91
N PRO A 132 -5.61 -2.29 -21.71
CA PRO A 132 -6.04 -1.36 -22.75
C PRO A 132 -5.02 -1.24 -23.88
N GLU A 133 -5.50 -0.86 -25.06
CA GLU A 133 -4.63 -0.47 -26.16
C GLU A 133 -4.05 0.92 -25.93
N ILE A 134 -2.85 1.15 -26.44
CA ILE A 134 -2.17 2.45 -26.30
C ILE A 134 -2.96 3.61 -26.91
N THR A 135 -3.74 3.33 -27.96
CA THR A 135 -4.65 4.25 -28.65
C THR A 135 -5.81 4.73 -27.75
N GLU A 136 -6.12 4.00 -26.68
CA GLU A 136 -7.13 4.40 -25.70
C GLU A 136 -6.64 5.56 -24.82
N PHE A 137 -5.32 5.80 -24.72
CA PHE A 137 -4.70 6.87 -23.92
C PHE A 137 -4.42 8.13 -24.75
N THR A 138 -5.43 8.63 -25.44
CA THR A 138 -5.28 9.79 -26.36
C THR A 138 -6.07 11.01 -25.90
N ASN A 139 -7.21 10.82 -25.22
CA ASN A 139 -8.09 11.93 -24.85
C ASN A 139 -8.53 11.82 -23.38
N ILE A 140 -7.86 12.59 -22.52
CA ILE A 140 -8.11 12.59 -21.07
C ILE A 140 -9.52 13.08 -20.72
N GLU A 141 -10.02 14.10 -21.42
CA GLU A 141 -11.35 14.66 -21.18
C GLU A 141 -12.46 13.65 -21.54
N LYS A 142 -12.27 12.89 -22.63
CA LYS A 142 -13.17 11.79 -22.98
C LYS A 142 -13.18 10.73 -21.88
N MET A 143 -12.01 10.26 -21.44
CA MET A 143 -11.92 9.25 -20.38
C MET A 143 -12.55 9.74 -19.07
N LYS A 144 -12.36 11.02 -18.74
CA LYS A 144 -12.98 11.67 -17.58
C LYS A 144 -14.51 11.67 -17.67
N ARG A 145 -15.07 12.00 -18.84
CA ARG A 145 -16.53 11.93 -19.07
C ARG A 145 -17.04 10.50 -18.95
N GLU A 146 -16.39 9.54 -19.60
CA GLU A 146 -16.80 8.14 -19.53
C GLU A 146 -16.75 7.60 -18.09
N LYS A 147 -15.73 7.97 -17.31
CA LYS A 147 -15.66 7.66 -15.87
C LYS A 147 -16.84 8.27 -15.13
N LYS A 148 -17.08 9.57 -15.27
CA LYS A 148 -18.17 10.27 -14.58
C LYS A 148 -19.53 9.62 -14.85
N MET A 149 -19.77 9.22 -16.10
CA MET A 149 -20.98 8.49 -16.50
C MET A 149 -21.08 7.12 -15.84
N SER A 150 -20.00 6.34 -15.87
CA SER A 150 -19.97 5.00 -15.28
C SER A 150 -20.22 5.02 -13.78
N ASP A 151 -19.55 5.93 -13.06
CA ASP A 151 -19.74 6.12 -11.62
C ASP A 151 -21.18 6.49 -11.28
N TYR A 152 -21.82 7.35 -12.08
CA TYR A 152 -23.20 7.76 -11.85
C TYR A 152 -24.14 6.55 -11.95
N CYS A 153 -24.01 5.76 -13.01
CA CYS A 153 -24.85 4.59 -13.24
C CYS A 153 -24.60 3.46 -12.22
N GLU A 154 -23.34 3.23 -11.83
CA GLU A 154 -22.98 2.25 -10.78
C GLU A 154 -23.61 2.63 -9.43
N ASN A 155 -23.57 3.91 -9.06
CA ASN A 155 -24.06 4.39 -7.77
C ASN A 155 -25.58 4.66 -7.74
N TYR A 156 -26.25 4.71 -8.89
CA TYR A 156 -27.65 5.15 -8.98
C TYR A 156 -28.61 4.34 -8.10
N ASN A 157 -28.52 3.01 -8.14
CA ASN A 157 -29.45 2.16 -7.39
C ASN A 157 -29.30 2.32 -5.87
N GLU A 158 -28.06 2.42 -5.40
CA GLU A 158 -27.79 2.67 -3.97
C GLU A 158 -28.29 4.06 -3.57
N LEU A 159 -27.97 5.11 -4.35
CA LEU A 159 -28.47 6.47 -4.11
C LEU A 159 -30.00 6.51 -4.11
N LYS A 160 -30.66 5.87 -5.08
CA LYS A 160 -32.12 5.73 -5.13
C LYS A 160 -32.67 5.07 -3.86
N SER A 161 -32.04 4.01 -3.38
CA SER A 161 -32.43 3.37 -2.12
C SER A 161 -32.28 4.32 -0.93
N LEU A 162 -31.17 5.07 -0.86
CA LEU A 162 -30.87 5.98 0.24
C LEU A 162 -31.83 7.19 0.27
N LEU A 163 -32.20 7.71 -0.91
CA LEU A 163 -33.06 8.89 -1.07
C LEU A 163 -34.57 8.59 -0.92
N THR A 164 -34.98 7.33 -1.09
CA THR A 164 -36.39 6.92 -1.00
C THR A 164 -36.75 6.31 0.36
N LYS A 165 -35.75 6.00 1.21
CA LYS A 165 -35.97 5.52 2.58
C LYS A 165 -36.42 6.66 3.48
N THR A 166 -37.50 6.42 4.24
CA THR A 166 -38.13 7.40 5.12
C THR A 166 -37.26 7.86 6.29
N PHE A 167 -36.37 7.02 6.80
CA PHE A 167 -35.51 7.34 7.95
C PHE A 167 -34.08 6.87 7.72
N TYR A 168 -33.35 7.60 6.87
CA TYR A 168 -31.92 7.36 6.66
C TYR A 168 -31.08 8.53 7.18
N GLY A 169 -30.16 8.24 8.11
CA GLY A 169 -29.22 9.24 8.62
C GLY A 169 -28.37 9.82 7.48
N ASN A 170 -28.10 11.13 7.53
CA ASN A 170 -27.32 11.85 6.52
C ASN A 170 -27.96 11.93 5.11
N CYS A 171 -29.29 11.80 5.00
CA CYS A 171 -30.07 11.93 3.76
C CYS A 171 -29.62 13.11 2.88
N HIS A 172 -29.44 14.29 3.49
CA HIS A 172 -29.00 15.51 2.81
C HIS A 172 -27.66 15.36 2.08
N ILE A 173 -26.68 14.65 2.65
CA ILE A 173 -25.38 14.42 2.01
C ILE A 173 -25.51 13.60 0.73
N TYR A 174 -26.36 12.57 0.76
CA TYR A 174 -26.62 11.75 -0.42
C TYR A 174 -27.42 12.51 -1.46
N TYR A 175 -28.37 13.34 -1.03
CA TYR A 175 -29.15 14.20 -1.93
C TYR A 175 -28.24 15.20 -2.65
N ASP A 176 -27.41 15.94 -1.92
CA ASP A 176 -26.49 16.91 -2.51
C ASP A 176 -25.54 16.24 -3.50
N TYR A 177 -24.93 15.11 -3.09
CA TYR A 177 -24.07 14.33 -3.97
C TYR A 177 -24.81 13.83 -5.22
N PHE A 178 -26.03 13.29 -5.06
CA PHE A 178 -26.82 12.81 -6.18
C PHE A 178 -27.17 13.94 -7.16
N LYS A 179 -27.61 15.09 -6.65
CA LYS A 179 -27.95 16.28 -7.44
C LYS A 179 -26.75 16.77 -8.23
N ASP A 180 -25.59 16.92 -7.59
CA ASP A 180 -24.35 17.34 -8.24
C ASP A 180 -23.96 16.37 -9.37
N ARG A 181 -23.94 15.06 -9.07
CA ARG A 181 -23.54 14.02 -10.04
C ARG A 181 -24.56 13.86 -11.17
N PHE A 182 -25.85 14.05 -10.88
CA PHE A 182 -26.89 14.06 -11.91
C PHE A 182 -26.70 15.20 -12.89
N LEU A 183 -26.50 16.43 -12.41
CA LEU A 183 -26.30 17.60 -13.28
C LEU A 183 -25.07 17.44 -14.18
N GLU A 184 -23.99 16.90 -13.63
CA GLU A 184 -22.80 16.57 -14.42
C GLU A 184 -23.09 15.49 -15.48
N PHE A 185 -23.77 14.42 -15.08
CA PHE A 185 -24.14 13.33 -15.98
C PHE A 185 -25.05 13.80 -17.11
N SER A 186 -26.11 14.55 -16.80
CA SER A 186 -27.11 15.00 -17.77
C SER A 186 -26.47 15.90 -18.83
N LYS A 187 -25.60 16.81 -18.42
CA LYS A 187 -24.85 17.67 -19.34
C LYS A 187 -23.98 16.83 -20.29
N ILE A 188 -23.24 15.86 -19.75
CA ILE A 188 -22.39 14.98 -20.57
C ILE A 188 -23.26 14.15 -21.53
N ALA A 189 -24.35 13.57 -21.06
CA ALA A 189 -25.22 12.73 -21.87
C ALA A 189 -25.94 13.51 -22.97
N GLU A 190 -26.26 14.79 -22.75
CA GLU A 190 -26.82 15.70 -23.76
C GLU A 190 -25.78 16.06 -24.83
N GLU A 191 -24.59 16.52 -24.41
CA GLU A 191 -23.52 16.95 -25.32
C GLU A 191 -22.86 15.77 -26.06
N GLN A 192 -22.80 14.59 -25.42
CA GLN A 192 -22.05 13.41 -25.86
C GLN A 192 -22.92 12.15 -25.83
N TYR A 193 -24.13 12.24 -26.35
CA TYR A 193 -25.11 11.16 -26.34
C TYR A 193 -24.57 9.82 -26.88
N ALA A 194 -23.81 9.85 -27.99
CA ALA A 194 -23.20 8.65 -28.56
C ALA A 194 -22.12 8.02 -27.66
N GLU A 195 -21.43 8.81 -26.82
CA GLU A 195 -20.51 8.29 -25.80
C GLU A 195 -21.30 7.64 -24.66
N CYS A 196 -22.38 8.27 -24.20
CA CYS A 196 -23.23 7.76 -23.14
C CYS A 196 -23.80 6.37 -23.48
N LEU A 197 -24.32 6.19 -24.70
CA LEU A 197 -24.89 4.91 -25.15
C LEU A 197 -23.89 3.75 -25.16
N LYS A 198 -22.59 4.04 -25.19
CA LYS A 198 -21.51 3.02 -25.16
C LYS A 198 -21.16 2.57 -23.75
N ILE A 199 -21.65 3.26 -22.71
CA ILE A 199 -21.41 2.88 -21.33
C ILE A 199 -22.46 1.82 -20.91
N ASN A 200 -21.99 0.62 -20.62
CA ASN A 200 -22.82 -0.48 -20.15
C ASN A 200 -23.60 -0.09 -18.88
N ASN A 201 -24.85 -0.54 -18.77
CA ASN A 201 -25.83 -0.17 -17.74
C ASN A 201 -26.18 1.33 -17.63
N CYS A 202 -25.63 2.19 -18.49
CA CYS A 202 -26.03 3.60 -18.57
C CYS A 202 -27.10 3.90 -19.61
N TYR A 203 -27.32 3.00 -20.57
CA TYR A 203 -28.18 3.23 -21.74
C TYR A 203 -29.55 3.84 -21.40
N ASN A 204 -30.21 3.32 -20.37
CA ASN A 204 -31.53 3.80 -19.95
C ASN A 204 -31.47 5.26 -19.44
N PHE A 205 -30.40 5.61 -18.72
CA PHE A 205 -30.18 6.96 -18.21
C PHE A 205 -29.81 7.96 -19.31
N CYS A 206 -29.17 7.49 -20.39
CA CYS A 206 -28.86 8.33 -21.55
C CYS A 206 -30.13 8.73 -22.32
N LYS A 207 -31.12 7.84 -22.40
CA LYS A 207 -32.37 8.07 -23.16
C LYS A 207 -33.42 8.82 -22.36
N ASN A 208 -33.65 8.35 -21.14
CA ASN A 208 -34.61 8.93 -20.23
C ASN A 208 -33.80 9.42 -19.05
N TYR A 209 -33.64 10.73 -18.95
CA TYR A 209 -33.10 11.39 -17.76
C TYR A 209 -34.08 11.21 -16.58
N ASP A 210 -34.27 9.97 -16.13
CA ASP A 210 -34.98 9.56 -14.91
C ASP A 210 -34.23 9.91 -13.59
N PRO A 211 -33.74 11.15 -13.45
CA PRO A 211 -33.50 11.71 -12.10
C PRO A 211 -34.40 12.85 -11.67
N ALA A 212 -35.07 13.57 -12.57
CA ALA A 212 -35.97 14.67 -12.16
C ALA A 212 -37.09 14.16 -11.24
N HIS A 213 -37.63 12.98 -11.54
CA HIS A 213 -38.60 12.30 -10.70
C HIS A 213 -38.01 11.84 -9.35
N LEU A 214 -36.73 11.43 -9.30
CA LEU A 214 -36.10 11.03 -8.04
C LEU A 214 -35.81 12.23 -7.13
N ILE A 215 -35.38 13.36 -7.71
CA ILE A 215 -35.19 14.63 -7.00
C ILE A 215 -36.51 15.12 -6.40
N ASN A 216 -37.61 15.02 -7.16
CA ASN A 216 -38.93 15.44 -6.70
C ASN A 216 -39.59 14.46 -5.71
N LYS A 217 -39.18 13.19 -5.71
CA LYS A 217 -39.74 12.12 -4.86
C LYS A 217 -38.90 11.83 -3.61
N SER A 218 -37.68 12.36 -3.51
CA SER A 218 -36.81 12.05 -2.38
C SER A 218 -37.47 12.45 -1.06
N VAL A 219 -37.46 11.55 -0.08
CA VAL A 219 -37.97 11.82 1.28
C VAL A 219 -36.98 12.69 2.06
N CYS A 220 -35.76 12.86 1.54
CA CYS A 220 -34.84 13.90 1.97
C CYS A 220 -35.43 15.27 1.60
N GLU A 221 -36.34 15.78 2.42
CA GLU A 221 -36.77 17.18 2.32
C GLU A 221 -35.56 18.04 2.70
N VAL A 222 -34.75 18.37 1.70
CA VAL A 222 -33.74 19.40 1.87
C VAL A 222 -34.54 20.68 1.95
N VAL A 223 -34.58 21.29 3.14
CA VAL A 223 -34.88 22.71 3.23
C VAL A 223 -33.89 23.36 2.28
N GLU A 224 -34.32 23.72 1.08
CA GLU A 224 -33.59 24.69 0.28
C GLU A 224 -33.48 25.88 1.21
N ILE A 225 -32.30 26.04 1.82
CA ILE A 225 -31.99 27.24 2.57
C ILE A 225 -32.20 28.32 1.53
N SER A 226 -33.32 29.03 1.68
CA SER A 226 -33.69 30.07 0.73
C SER A 226 -32.47 30.96 0.62
N LYS A 227 -32.20 31.46 -0.59
CA LYS A 227 -31.15 32.46 -0.81
C LYS A 227 -31.32 33.71 0.08
N ASP A 228 -32.39 33.79 0.86
CA ASP A 228 -32.70 34.83 1.83
C ASP A 228 -32.10 34.63 3.23
N MET A 229 -31.50 33.47 3.56
CA MET A 229 -30.59 33.40 4.71
C MET A 229 -29.25 34.00 4.30
N LYS A 230 -29.06 35.28 4.69
CA LYS A 230 -27.83 36.09 4.58
C LYS A 230 -26.63 35.53 5.38
N GLU A 231 -26.47 34.22 5.45
CA GLU A 231 -25.45 33.57 6.28
C GLU A 231 -24.38 32.84 5.47
N TYR A 232 -24.53 32.73 4.14
CA TYR A 232 -23.47 32.29 3.25
C TYR A 232 -22.75 33.49 2.63
N ILE A 233 -21.60 33.81 3.21
CA ILE A 233 -20.63 34.76 2.66
C ILE A 233 -20.13 34.23 1.32
N LYS A 234 -20.14 35.06 0.27
CA LYS A 234 -19.61 34.66 -1.04
C LYS A 234 -18.13 34.28 -0.89
N LYS A 235 -17.64 33.34 -1.69
CA LYS A 235 -16.25 32.87 -1.61
C LYS A 235 -15.21 34.01 -1.63
N GLU A 236 -15.40 35.01 -2.48
CA GLU A 236 -14.55 36.21 -2.52
C GLU A 236 -14.57 37.02 -1.23
N GLU A 237 -15.73 37.11 -0.57
CA GLU A 237 -15.94 37.82 0.68
C GLU A 237 -15.35 37.01 1.86
N CYS A 238 -15.39 35.68 1.78
CA CYS A 238 -14.70 34.79 2.72
C CYS A 238 -13.18 34.90 2.56
N ASP A 239 -12.68 34.94 1.32
CA ASP A 239 -11.25 35.06 1.02
C ASP A 239 -10.71 36.43 1.46
N THR A 240 -11.51 37.51 1.33
CA THR A 240 -11.15 38.85 1.85
C THR A 240 -11.18 38.90 3.37
N LEU A 241 -12.20 38.35 4.03
CA LEU A 241 -12.24 38.26 5.49
C LEU A 241 -11.09 37.40 6.05
N THR A 242 -10.70 36.35 5.32
CA THR A 242 -9.56 35.50 5.68
C THR A 242 -8.24 36.28 5.52
N ALA A 243 -8.08 37.02 4.42
CA ALA A 243 -6.91 37.87 4.21
C ALA A 243 -6.81 39.00 5.25
N GLU A 244 -7.95 39.59 5.64
CA GLU A 244 -8.02 40.62 6.67
C GLU A 244 -7.74 40.05 8.07
N ALA A 245 -8.24 38.85 8.40
CA ALA A 245 -7.92 38.16 9.64
C ALA A 245 -6.43 37.75 9.72
N VAL A 246 -5.83 37.37 8.60
CA VAL A 246 -4.40 37.08 8.48
C VAL A 246 -3.56 38.35 8.60
N SER A 247 -3.99 39.48 8.04
CA SER A 247 -3.26 40.76 8.15
C SER A 247 -3.36 41.37 9.55
N LYS A 248 -4.48 41.16 10.27
CA LYS A 248 -4.67 41.61 11.66
C LYS A 248 -3.90 40.76 12.68
N LYS A 249 -3.47 39.55 12.30
CA LYS A 249 -2.67 38.69 13.14
C LYS A 249 -1.20 39.07 12.99
N THR A 250 -0.75 40.06 13.75
CA THR A 250 0.67 40.25 14.01
C THR A 250 1.17 39.04 14.78
N CYS A 251 1.67 38.02 14.08
CA CYS A 251 2.42 36.95 14.70
C CYS A 251 3.71 37.56 15.24
N GLU A 252 3.69 38.01 16.49
CA GLU A 252 4.92 38.14 17.26
C GLU A 252 5.53 36.75 17.34
N THR A 253 6.64 36.56 16.64
CA THR A 253 7.53 35.42 16.85
C THR A 253 8.12 35.55 18.25
N LYS A 254 7.40 35.06 19.26
CA LYS A 254 8.04 34.67 20.51
C LYS A 254 8.91 33.47 20.18
N GLU A 255 10.20 33.72 20.04
CA GLU A 255 11.22 32.67 20.03
C GLU A 255 10.96 31.76 21.23
N VAL A 256 10.52 30.54 20.94
CA VAL A 256 10.50 29.47 21.94
C VAL A 256 11.96 29.14 22.19
N ARG A 257 12.51 29.65 23.30
CA ARG A 257 13.81 29.21 23.79
C ARG A 257 13.69 27.71 24.08
N ILE A 258 14.24 26.89 23.20
CA ILE A 258 14.47 25.48 23.48
C ILE A 258 15.41 25.46 24.69
N SER A 259 14.97 24.87 25.80
CA SER A 259 15.81 24.70 26.97
C SER A 259 17.03 23.88 26.58
N GLU A 260 18.23 24.39 26.86
CA GLU A 260 19.48 23.67 26.64
C GLU A 260 19.43 22.29 27.32
N PHE A 261 19.94 21.29 26.61
CA PHE A 261 19.93 19.89 27.04
C PHE A 261 20.87 19.74 28.25
N THR A 262 20.30 19.64 29.46
CA THR A 262 21.06 19.49 30.70
C THR A 262 21.01 18.03 31.18
N PHE A 263 22.06 17.58 31.88
CA PHE A 263 22.19 16.20 32.37
C PHE A 263 21.09 15.76 33.35
N SER A 264 20.28 16.70 33.85
CA SER A 264 19.11 16.43 34.72
C SER A 264 17.80 16.26 33.95
N ASP A 265 17.81 16.33 32.61
CA ASP A 265 16.62 16.14 31.79
C ASP A 265 16.30 14.64 31.67
N ASN A 266 15.04 14.27 31.92
CA ASN A 266 14.56 12.88 31.82
C ASN A 266 14.79 12.29 30.42
N ARG A 267 14.96 13.13 29.39
CA ARG A 267 15.34 12.72 28.03
C ARG A 267 16.75 12.12 27.96
N ALA A 268 17.68 12.53 28.83
CA ALA A 268 19.03 11.97 28.90
C ALA A 268 19.03 10.50 29.37
N ILE A 269 18.09 10.13 30.24
CA ILE A 269 17.92 8.75 30.74
C ILE A 269 17.63 7.81 29.57
N ILE A 270 16.75 8.22 28.65
CA ILE A 270 16.37 7.42 27.47
C ILE A 270 17.60 7.22 26.56
N LEU A 271 18.41 8.26 26.35
CA LEU A 271 19.62 8.18 25.52
C LEU A 271 20.70 7.27 26.14
N ILE A 272 20.87 7.31 27.46
CA ILE A 272 21.79 6.42 28.20
C ILE A 272 21.34 4.96 28.04
N LEU A 273 20.04 4.69 28.20
CA LEU A 273 19.49 3.34 28.06
C LEU A 273 19.68 2.79 26.65
N PHE A 274 19.42 3.58 25.61
CA PHE A 274 19.67 3.17 24.22
C PHE A 274 21.15 2.95 23.92
N SER A 275 22.04 3.77 24.49
CA SER A 275 23.49 3.60 24.31
C SER A 275 23.99 2.31 24.96
N LEU A 276 23.54 2.00 26.18
CA LEU A 276 23.87 0.74 26.86
C LEU A 276 23.32 -0.49 26.12
N TRP A 277 22.12 -0.38 25.55
CA TRP A 277 21.53 -1.42 24.72
C TRP A 277 22.33 -1.67 23.44
N GLY A 278 22.78 -0.62 22.76
CA GLY A 278 23.61 -0.73 21.56
C GLY A 278 24.95 -1.41 21.84
N ILE A 279 25.58 -1.08 22.97
CA ILE A 279 26.83 -1.71 23.42
C ILE A 279 26.61 -3.20 23.72
N LEU A 280 25.53 -3.56 24.42
CA LEU A 280 25.21 -4.95 24.73
C LEU A 280 24.97 -5.79 23.47
N LEU A 281 24.23 -5.26 22.49
CA LEU A 281 24.01 -5.93 21.20
C LEU A 281 25.30 -6.10 20.40
N SER A 282 26.20 -5.12 20.47
CA SER A 282 27.51 -5.21 19.83
C SER A 282 28.38 -6.30 20.48
N PHE A 283 28.38 -6.41 21.80
CA PHE A 283 29.09 -7.51 22.49
C PHE A 283 28.49 -8.88 22.18
N LEU A 284 27.16 -9.01 22.08
CA LEU A 284 26.51 -10.27 21.68
C LEU A 284 26.87 -10.67 20.25
N TYR A 285 26.90 -9.71 19.32
CA TYR A 285 27.30 -9.94 17.94
C TYR A 285 28.78 -10.35 17.84
N LEU A 286 29.67 -9.65 18.55
CA LEU A 286 31.09 -9.98 18.60
C LEU A 286 31.35 -11.32 19.31
N TYR A 287 30.60 -11.64 20.37
CA TYR A 287 30.69 -12.95 21.04
C TYR A 287 30.36 -14.10 20.09
N LYS A 288 29.35 -13.93 19.22
CA LYS A 288 29.00 -14.93 18.20
C LYS A 288 30.06 -15.07 17.10
N MET A 289 30.80 -14.00 16.80
CA MET A 289 31.77 -13.96 15.70
C MET A 289 33.24 -14.21 16.13
N THR A 290 33.55 -14.14 17.42
CA THR A 290 34.92 -14.36 17.93
C THR A 290 35.04 -15.80 18.45
N PRO A 291 36.11 -16.58 18.15
CA PRO A 291 36.25 -17.98 18.58
C PRO A 291 36.63 -18.11 20.07
N VAL A 292 35.98 -17.34 20.94
CA VAL A 292 36.28 -17.24 22.37
C VAL A 292 35.57 -18.34 23.18
N GLN A 293 34.55 -19.01 22.60
CA GLN A 293 33.91 -20.18 23.21
C GLN A 293 34.91 -21.31 23.48
N SER A 294 35.90 -21.49 22.59
CA SER A 294 36.98 -22.47 22.75
C SER A 294 38.09 -22.01 23.70
N TRP A 295 38.25 -20.70 23.93
CA TRP A 295 39.29 -20.15 24.80
C TRP A 295 38.84 -20.10 26.27
N ILE A 296 37.57 -19.76 26.53
CA ILE A 296 36.98 -19.74 27.88
C ILE A 296 36.83 -21.18 28.42
N SER A 297 36.40 -22.14 27.60
CA SER A 297 36.32 -23.54 28.02
C SER A 297 37.70 -24.12 28.39
N ASN A 298 38.75 -23.79 27.63
CA ASN A 298 40.12 -24.21 27.94
C ASN A 298 40.70 -23.55 29.20
N LYS A 299 40.31 -22.31 29.51
CA LYS A 299 40.73 -21.64 30.76
C LYS A 299 40.00 -22.15 31.99
N LEU A 300 38.71 -22.51 31.87
CA LEU A 300 37.93 -23.11 32.95
C LEU A 300 38.36 -24.56 33.23
N ARG A 301 38.71 -25.34 32.19
CA ARG A 301 39.21 -26.72 32.33
C ARG A 301 40.58 -26.79 33.03
N LYS A 302 41.43 -25.77 32.90
CA LYS A 302 42.72 -25.67 33.61
C LYS A 302 42.59 -25.31 35.10
N LYS A 303 41.42 -24.88 35.57
CA LYS A 303 41.18 -24.57 37.00
C LYS A 303 40.50 -25.70 37.79
N ILE A 304 40.12 -26.80 37.15
CA ILE A 304 39.48 -27.97 37.80
C ILE A 304 40.53 -29.04 38.21
N ILE A 305 41.78 -28.95 37.74
CA ILE A 305 42.86 -29.92 38.07
C ILE A 305 43.67 -29.48 39.31
N ILE A 306 43.03 -28.89 40.32
CA ILE A 306 43.59 -28.78 41.67
C ILE A 306 42.42 -28.89 42.63
N ARG A 307 42.43 -29.97 43.43
CA ARG A 307 41.48 -30.35 44.49
C ARG A 307 40.36 -31.28 44.03
N ASP A 308 40.62 -32.58 44.13
CA ASP A 308 39.98 -33.44 45.16
C ASP A 308 40.62 -34.83 45.12
N ASP A 309 41.45 -35.10 46.14
CA ASP A 309 41.81 -36.45 46.57
C ASP A 309 41.07 -36.68 47.87
N PHE A 310 39.80 -37.05 47.78
CA PHE A 310 39.02 -37.62 48.87
C PHE A 310 37.92 -38.50 48.27
N HIS A 311 38.08 -39.81 48.50
CA HIS A 311 37.05 -40.82 48.35
C HIS A 311 35.79 -40.43 49.15
N GLU A 312 34.62 -40.49 48.51
CA GLU A 312 33.39 -41.11 49.04
C GLU A 312 32.24 -40.97 48.02
N GLU A 313 32.00 -42.08 47.32
CA GLU A 313 30.72 -42.76 47.10
C GLU A 313 29.42 -41.96 47.38
N SER A 314 28.68 -41.62 46.31
CA SER A 314 27.20 -41.67 46.28
C SER A 314 26.65 -41.41 44.87
N ASP A 315 26.45 -42.51 44.14
CA ASP A 315 25.22 -42.91 43.43
C ASP A 315 24.38 -41.94 42.58
N ASN A 316 24.21 -42.43 41.34
CA ASN A 316 22.98 -42.52 40.52
C ASN A 316 22.56 -41.34 39.63
N GLU A 317 22.92 -41.45 38.35
CA GLU A 317 21.99 -41.13 37.27
C GLU A 317 22.26 -42.03 36.04
N SER A 318 21.50 -43.11 35.90
CA SER A 318 21.45 -43.95 34.70
C SER A 318 20.15 -43.68 33.92
N LEU A 319 20.26 -42.96 32.81
CA LEU A 319 19.29 -42.94 31.73
C LEU A 319 20.06 -43.21 30.44
N ASP A 320 20.04 -44.44 29.95
CA ASP A 320 19.37 -44.70 28.67
C ASP A 320 19.19 -46.19 28.45
N GLY A 321 18.02 -46.54 27.90
CA GLY A 321 17.60 -47.90 27.65
C GLY A 321 18.35 -48.55 26.50
N ASP A 322 18.64 -49.84 26.67
CA ASP A 322 19.11 -50.78 25.67
C ASP A 322 18.23 -50.79 24.41
N TYR A 323 18.85 -50.94 23.22
CA TYR A 323 18.90 -52.22 22.50
C TYR A 323 19.68 -52.08 21.17
N GLU A 324 20.86 -52.72 21.18
CA GLU A 324 21.53 -53.50 20.13
C GLU A 324 21.24 -53.25 18.63
N ASN A 325 22.32 -53.00 17.87
CA ASN A 325 22.70 -53.97 16.83
C ASN A 325 24.21 -53.93 16.52
N ILE A 326 24.83 -55.08 16.79
CA ILE A 326 26.16 -55.55 16.36
C ILE A 326 26.02 -55.82 14.84
N GLU A 327 26.94 -55.61 13.89
CA GLU A 327 28.31 -56.10 13.75
C GLU A 327 28.76 -55.76 12.30
N ARG A 328 30.02 -55.36 12.07
CA ARG A 328 30.99 -56.06 11.19
C ARG A 328 32.19 -55.21 10.71
N ASN A 329 33.36 -55.70 11.12
CA ASN A 329 34.63 -55.81 10.38
C ASN A 329 35.69 -54.70 10.45
N MET A 330 36.37 -54.68 11.60
CA MET A 330 37.81 -54.98 11.85
C MET A 330 38.78 -55.17 10.65
N GLN A 331 40.01 -54.62 10.82
CA GLN A 331 41.36 -54.92 10.25
C GLN A 331 41.98 -53.65 9.62
N ASN A 332 43.11 -53.10 10.08
CA ASN A 332 44.36 -53.76 10.43
C ASN A 332 45.15 -52.95 11.47
N VAL A 333 45.48 -53.61 12.56
CA VAL A 333 46.48 -53.18 13.54
C VAL A 333 47.79 -53.88 13.17
N GLY A 334 48.87 -53.13 12.99
CA GLY A 334 50.22 -53.66 12.92
C GLY A 334 51.04 -53.06 14.06
N TYR A 335 51.06 -53.72 15.21
CA TYR A 335 52.02 -53.43 16.27
C TYR A 335 53.39 -54.01 15.90
N ASN A 336 54.47 -53.28 16.16
CA ASN A 336 55.67 -53.84 16.77
C ASN A 336 56.59 -52.74 17.31
N ILE A 337 56.78 -52.77 18.63
CA ILE A 337 57.84 -52.09 19.36
C ILE A 337 58.96 -53.12 19.55
N SER A 338 60.20 -52.72 19.31
CA SER A 338 61.36 -53.35 19.96
C SER A 338 62.47 -52.32 20.13
N TYR A 339 62.70 -51.93 21.38
CA TYR A 339 63.91 -51.23 21.81
C TYR A 339 65.00 -52.28 22.10
N ASN A 340 66.22 -52.04 21.64
CA ASN A 340 67.38 -52.33 22.49
C ASN A 340 68.58 -51.47 22.07
N SER A 341 69.02 -50.65 23.01
CA SER A 341 70.32 -49.98 23.03
C SER A 341 71.28 -50.86 23.81
N ASP A 342 72.44 -51.18 23.23
CA ASP A 342 73.64 -51.40 24.03
C ASP A 342 74.88 -51.05 23.20
N TRP A 343 75.58 -50.04 23.70
CA TRP A 343 76.92 -49.62 23.32
C TRP A 343 77.92 -50.53 24.05
N ASN A 344 78.98 -50.99 23.36
CA ASN A 344 80.33 -50.97 23.93
C ASN A 344 81.43 -51.10 22.86
N SER A 345 82.53 -50.45 23.19
CA SER A 345 83.71 -50.07 22.41
C SER A 345 84.81 -51.13 22.34
N THR A 346 85.67 -51.02 21.30
CA THR A 346 87.09 -51.44 21.21
C THR A 346 87.37 -52.95 21.35
N GLN A 347 88.22 -53.61 20.56
CA GLN A 347 89.46 -53.21 19.90
C GLN A 347 89.74 -54.19 18.75
#